data_AF-A0A6L3YVY0-F1
#
_entry.id   AF-A0A6L3YVY0-F1
#
_cell.length_a   1.000
_cell.length_b   1.000
_cell.length_c   1.000
_cell.angle_alpha   90.00
_cell.angle_beta   90.00
_cell.angle_gamma   90.00
#
_symmetry.space_group_name_H-M   'P 1'
#
loop_
_entity.id
_entity.type
_entity.pdbx_description
1 polymer ?
#
loop_
_entity_poly.entity_id
_entity_poly.type
_entity_poly.pdbx_seq_one_letter_code
_entity_poly.pdbx_strand_id
1 'polypeptide(L)' 'MSAWSHVLSPAEIDAYVAKAASLDPAFAADQKRFYEAQTVHGLSALMQQAWLCNDADGYQLARSYKALKEGE' A
#
# COMPACT_ATOMS: atom_id res chain seq x y z
N MET A 1 15.66 -0.20 -5.68
CA MET A 1 14.63 -0.81 -6.56
C MET A 1 13.54 0.22 -6.82
N SER A 2 12.85 0.18 -7.96
CA SER A 2 11.78 1.12 -8.29
C SER A 2 10.48 0.76 -7.55
N ALA A 3 9.78 1.75 -7.00
CA ALA A 3 8.46 1.57 -6.35
C ALA A 3 7.43 0.94 -7.30
N TRP A 4 7.56 1.17 -8.61
CA TRP A 4 6.71 0.54 -9.63
C TRP A 4 6.88 -0.99 -9.74
N SER A 5 8.05 -1.51 -9.38
CA SER A 5 8.41 -2.93 -9.57
C SER A 5 8.45 -3.73 -8.28
N HIS A 6 8.65 -3.08 -7.14
CA HIS A 6 8.93 -3.73 -5.88
C HIS A 6 7.67 -3.89 -5.05
N VAL A 7 7.39 -5.12 -4.63
CA VAL A 7 6.32 -5.47 -3.69
C VAL A 7 6.91 -5.55 -2.30
N LEU A 8 6.33 -4.82 -1.35
CA LEU A 8 6.76 -4.78 0.04
C LEU A 8 6.36 -6.06 0.76
N SER A 9 7.28 -6.61 1.55
CA SER A 9 6.98 -7.62 2.56
C SER A 9 6.16 -7.04 3.72
N PRO A 10 5.52 -7.88 4.56
CA PRO A 10 4.79 -7.39 5.74
C PRO A 10 5.64 -6.50 6.66
N ALA A 11 6.90 -6.86 6.89
CA ALA A 11 7.82 -6.08 7.72
C ALA A 11 8.16 -4.72 7.10
N GLU A 12 8.25 -4.64 5.77
CA GLU A 12 8.49 -3.38 5.07
C GLU A 12 7.26 -2.48 5.06
N ILE A 13 6.04 -3.06 4.99
CA ILE A 13 4.79 -2.32 5.17
C ILE A 13 4.75 -1.73 6.60
N ASP A 14 5.06 -2.52 7.62
CA ASP A 14 5.08 -2.02 9.01
C ASP A 14 6.14 -0.92 9.21
N ALA A 15 7.32 -1.06 8.60
CA ALA A 15 8.35 -0.02 8.63
C ALA A 15 7.91 1.25 7.91
N TYR A 16 7.21 1.14 6.78
CA TYR A 16 6.61 2.26 6.07
C TYR A 16 5.58 2.98 6.95
N VAL A 17 4.67 2.24 7.59
CA VAL A 17 3.65 2.81 8.48
C VAL A 17 4.29 3.49 9.69
N ALA A 18 5.32 2.89 10.29
CA ALA A 18 6.05 3.49 11.42
C ALA A 18 6.71 4.82 11.01
N LYS A 19 7.28 4.88 9.80
CA LYS A 19 7.85 6.12 9.26
C LYS A 19 6.77 7.18 9.02
N ALA A 20 5.64 6.82 8.41
CA ALA A 20 4.52 7.74 8.24
C ALA A 20 4.00 8.25 9.59
N ALA A 21 3.88 7.37 10.59
CA ALA A 21 3.39 7.70 11.92
C ALA A 21 4.33 8.65 12.68
N SER A 22 5.64 8.64 12.38
CA SER A 22 6.58 9.62 12.95
C SER A 22 6.33 11.06 12.50
N LEU A 23 5.59 11.25 11.40
CA LEU A 23 5.19 12.56 10.86
C LEU A 23 3.74 12.87 11.25
N ASP A 24 2.82 11.93 11.01
CA ASP A 24 1.40 12.06 11.35
C ASP A 24 0.83 10.67 11.75
N PRO A 25 0.65 10.41 13.06
CA PRO A 25 0.11 9.14 13.55
C PRO A 25 -1.32 8.85 13.07
N ALA A 26 -2.17 9.88 12.95
CA ALA A 26 -3.56 9.70 12.58
C ALA A 26 -3.67 9.32 11.10
N PHE A 27 -2.93 10.04 10.26
CA PHE A 27 -2.83 9.71 8.83
C PHE A 27 -2.30 8.30 8.60
N ALA A 28 -1.23 7.90 9.30
CA ALA A 28 -0.64 6.58 9.14
C ALA A 28 -1.63 5.46 9.51
N ALA A 29 -2.39 5.65 10.60
CA ALA A 29 -3.42 4.70 11.03
C ALA A 29 -4.57 4.60 10.01
N ASP A 30 -5.05 5.74 9.50
CA ASP A 30 -6.14 5.77 8.52
C ASP A 30 -5.71 5.18 7.18
N GLN A 31 -4.48 5.47 6.73
CA GLN A 31 -3.93 4.89 5.51
C GLN A 31 -3.77 3.38 5.61
N LYS A 32 -3.22 2.86 6.72
CA LYS A 32 -3.12 1.42 6.97
C LYS A 32 -4.49 0.76 6.94
N ARG A 33 -5.46 1.31 7.69
CA ARG A 33 -6.83 0.81 7.74
C ARG A 33 -7.50 0.82 6.36
N PHE A 34 -7.29 1.88 5.58
CA PHE A 34 -7.85 2.01 4.23
C PHE A 34 -7.44 0.85 3.33
N TYR A 35 -6.14 0.52 3.27
CA TYR A 35 -5.64 -0.58 2.44
C TYR A 35 -6.02 -1.96 2.97
N GLU A 36 -5.97 -2.16 4.29
CA GLU A 36 -6.37 -3.43 4.93
C GLU A 36 -7.85 -3.77 4.69
N ALA A 37 -8.71 -2.76 4.65
CA ALA A 37 -10.15 -2.92 4.42
C ALA A 37 -10.52 -3.25 2.96
N GLN A 38 -9.61 -3.09 2.00
CA GLN A 38 -9.92 -3.33 0.59
C GLN A 38 -10.05 -4.83 0.26
N THR A 39 -10.87 -5.13 -0.74
CA THR A 39 -10.86 -6.44 -1.41
C THR A 39 -9.71 -6.52 -2.42
N VAL A 40 -9.35 -7.73 -2.86
CA VAL A 40 -8.37 -7.94 -3.95
C VAL A 40 -8.76 -7.15 -5.21
N HIS A 41 -10.06 -7.09 -5.54
CA HIS A 41 -10.55 -6.31 -6.67
C HIS A 41 -10.42 -4.80 -6.42
N GLY A 42 -10.75 -4.31 -5.22
CA GLY A 42 -10.57 -2.91 -4.85
C GLY A 42 -9.11 -2.46 -4.94
N LEU A 43 -8.18 -3.30 -4.48
CA LEU A 43 -6.74 -3.06 -4.61
C LEU A 43 -6.29 -3.02 -6.07
N SER A 44 -6.86 -3.87 -6.93
CA SER A 44 -6.57 -3.84 -8.37
C SER A 44 -7.04 -2.54 -9.03
N ALA A 45 -8.21 -2.03 -8.63
CA ALA A 45 -8.71 -0.73 -9.10
C ALA A 45 -7.83 0.43 -8.63
N LEU A 46 -7.38 0.40 -7.36
CA LEU A 46 -6.45 1.40 -6.82
C LEU A 46 -5.10 1.38 -7.54
N MET A 47 -4.57 0.20 -7.87
CA MET A 47 -3.36 0.07 -8.70
C MET A 47 -3.54 0.73 -10.07
N GLN A 48 -4.68 0.49 -10.73
CA GLN A 48 -4.96 1.09 -12.03
C GLN A 48 -5.03 2.62 -11.92
N GLN A 49 -5.73 3.14 -10.92
CA GLN A 49 -5.83 4.58 -10.70
C GLN A 49 -4.46 5.21 -10.40
N ALA A 50 -3.67 4.60 -9.52
CA ALA A 50 -2.34 5.07 -9.17
C ALA A 50 -1.40 5.10 -10.39
N TRP A 51 -1.50 4.10 -11.27
CA TRP A 51 -0.77 4.09 -12.55
C TRP A 51 -1.17 5.28 -13.44
N LEU A 52 -2.47 5.54 -13.61
CA LEU A 52 -2.96 6.67 -14.41
C LEU A 52 -2.55 8.04 -13.83
N CYS A 53 -2.41 8.13 -12.51
CA CYS A 53 -2.01 9.35 -11.81
C CYS A 53 -0.49 9.48 -11.62
N ASN A 54 0.31 8.50 -12.08
CA ASN A 54 1.76 8.43 -11.81
C ASN A 54 2.11 8.46 -10.30
N ASP A 55 1.24 7.90 -9.46
CA ASP A 55 1.43 7.75 -8.03
C ASP A 55 2.12 6.40 -7.73
N ALA A 56 3.46 6.44 -7.68
CA ALA A 56 4.27 5.25 -7.50
C ALA A 56 4.08 4.62 -6.11
N ASP A 57 3.86 5.44 -5.07
CA ASP A 57 3.72 4.98 -3.69
C ASP A 57 2.34 4.32 -3.49
N GLY A 58 1.26 4.95 -3.98
CA GLY A 58 -0.07 4.37 -3.99
C GLY A 58 -0.13 3.06 -4.76
N TYR A 59 0.57 2.98 -5.90
CA TYR A 59 0.69 1.74 -6.69
C TYR A 59 1.41 0.64 -5.90
N GLN A 60 2.55 0.96 -5.28
CA GLN A 60 3.34 0.01 -4.50
C GLN A 60 2.55 -0.53 -3.31
N LEU A 61 1.87 0.34 -2.55
CA LEU A 61 1.05 -0.06 -1.41
C LEU A 61 -0.10 -0.96 -1.86
N ALA A 62 -0.89 -0.54 -2.85
CA ALA A 62 -2.03 -1.32 -3.34
C ALA A 62 -1.60 -2.71 -3.82
N ARG A 63 -0.49 -2.80 -4.56
CA ARG A 63 0.07 -4.08 -5.04
C ARG A 63 0.57 -4.96 -3.90
N SER A 64 1.17 -4.37 -2.86
CA SER A 64 1.70 -5.11 -1.71
C SER A 64 0.60 -5.68 -0.82
N TYR A 65 -0.43 -4.89 -0.53
CA TYR A 65 -1.61 -5.39 0.18
C TYR A 65 -2.38 -6.44 -0.63
N LYS A 66 -2.37 -6.35 -1.96
CA LYS A 66 -2.99 -7.38 -2.83
C LYS A 66 -2.25 -8.70 -2.70
N ALA A 67 -0.91 -8.66 -2.81
CA ALA A 67 -0.07 -9.84 -2.65
C ALA A 67 -0.21 -10.50 -1.26
N LEU A 68 -0.34 -9.68 -0.21
CA LEU A 68 -0.58 -10.17 1.15
C LEU A 68 -1.89 -10.98 1.25
N LYS A 69 -3.01 -10.41 0.76
CA LYS A 69 -4.33 -11.05 0.80
C LYS A 69 -4.44 -12.29 -0.10
N GLU A 70 -3.70 -12.33 -1.20
CA GLU A 70 -3.68 -13.50 -2.09
C GLU A 70 -2.82 -14.66 -1.52
N GLY A 71 -1.99 -14.38 -0.50
CA GLY A 71 -1.16 -15.38 0.19
C GLY A 71 -1.74 -15.89 1.52
N GLU A 72 -2.88 -15.37 1.96
CA GLU A 72 -3.69 -15.86 3.09
C GLU A 72 -4.56 -17.06 2.67
#